data_AF-A0A540KI97-F1
#
_entry.id   AF-A0A540KI97-F1
#
_cell.length_a   1.000
_cell.length_b   1.000
_cell.length_c   1.000
_cell.angle_alpha   90.00
_cell.angle_beta   90.00
_cell.angle_gamma   90.00
#
_symmetry.space_group_name_H-M   'P 1'
#
loop_
_entity.id
_entity.type
_entity.pdbx_description
1 polymer ?
#
loop_
_entity_poly.entity_id
_entity_poly.type
_entity_poly.pdbx_seq_one_letter_code
_entity_poly.pdbx_strand_id
1 'polypeptide(L)' 'MPYADYAAQPFVKENKLFDSIAKICLAKSDRDYVGFTALATTTSSGKSCHLYYNSRDMGNLLATGDPQ' A
#
# COMPACT_ATOMS: atom_id res chain seq x y z
N MET A 1 6.76 -14.99 14.01
CA MET A 1 8.17 -14.55 13.90
C MET A 1 8.17 -13.04 13.81
N PRO A 2 8.92 -12.31 14.64
CA PRO A 2 9.17 -10.89 14.44
C PRO A 2 9.63 -10.61 13.02
N TYR A 3 9.14 -9.53 12.42
CA TYR A 3 9.43 -9.22 11.02
C TYR A 3 10.93 -9.01 10.77
N ALA A 4 11.62 -8.40 11.72
CA ALA A 4 13.08 -8.26 11.70
C ALA A 4 13.79 -9.61 11.60
N ASP A 5 13.31 -10.63 12.32
CA ASP A 5 13.91 -11.97 12.29
C ASP A 5 13.65 -12.65 10.93
N TYR A 6 12.48 -12.42 10.31
CA TYR A 6 12.18 -12.89 8.95
C TYR A 6 13.11 -12.24 7.91
N ALA A 7 13.27 -10.92 7.97
CA ALA A 7 14.17 -10.18 7.09
C ALA A 7 15.65 -10.56 7.30
N ALA A 8 15.99 -11.05 8.50
CA ALA A 8 17.34 -11.50 8.83
C ALA A 8 17.70 -12.90 8.30
N GLN A 9 16.76 -13.67 7.76
CA GLN A 9 17.02 -15.02 7.26
C GLN A 9 18.02 -15.02 6.09
N PRO A 10 19.00 -15.96 6.05
CA PRO A 10 19.99 -16.03 4.98
C PRO A 10 19.36 -16.15 3.59
N PHE A 11 18.37 -17.03 3.43
CA PHE A 11 17.62 -17.20 2.18
C PHE A 11 17.00 -15.87 1.69
N VAL A 12 16.44 -15.08 2.60
CA VAL A 12 15.81 -13.80 2.26
C VAL A 12 16.86 -12.80 1.78
N LYS A 13 18.01 -12.69 2.46
CA LYS A 13 19.09 -11.75 2.08
C LYS A 13 19.83 -12.13 0.81
N GLU A 14 20.04 -13.44 0.58
CA GLU A 14 20.75 -13.94 -0.60
C GLU A 14 19.95 -13.75 -1.89
N ASN A 15 18.62 -13.77 -1.78
CA ASN A 15 17.73 -13.61 -2.92
C ASN A 15 17.22 -12.16 -3.03
N LYS A 16 17.74 -11.41 -4.00
CA LYS A 16 17.43 -9.98 -4.20
C LYS A 16 15.93 -9.64 -4.23
N LEU A 17 15.11 -10.51 -4.82
CA LEU A 17 13.65 -10.31 -4.84
C LEU A 17 13.06 -10.38 -3.43
N PHE A 18 13.42 -11.40 -2.67
CA PHE A 18 12.93 -11.57 -1.30
C PHE A 18 13.47 -10.49 -0.37
N ASP A 19 14.74 -10.11 -0.49
CA ASP A 19 15.34 -8.99 0.24
C ASP A 19 14.60 -7.66 -0.04
N SER A 20 14.25 -7.40 -1.30
CA SER A 20 13.51 -6.18 -1.67
C SER A 20 12.10 -6.16 -1.07
N ILE A 21 11.39 -7.28 -1.13
CA ILE A 21 10.07 -7.42 -0.51
C ILE A 21 10.18 -7.27 1.02
N ALA A 22 11.21 -7.86 1.63
CA ALA A 22 11.48 -7.74 3.06
C ALA A 22 11.71 -6.28 3.50
N LYS A 23 12.41 -5.49 2.68
CA LYS A 23 12.61 -4.06 2.95
C LYS A 23 11.30 -3.27 2.87
N ILE A 24 10.43 -3.59 1.92
CA ILE A 24 9.12 -2.92 1.77
C ILE A 24 8.24 -3.15 3.01
N CYS A 25 8.10 -4.38 3.52
CA CYS A 25 7.24 -4.58 4.69
C CYS A 25 7.89 -4.13 6.01
N LEU A 26 9.23 -4.02 6.09
CA LEU A 26 9.89 -3.33 7.20
C LEU A 26 9.48 -1.85 7.22
N ALA A 27 9.59 -1.17 6.06
CA ALA A 27 9.18 0.23 5.91
C ALA A 27 7.68 0.46 6.16
N LYS A 28 6.81 -0.53 5.89
CA LYS A 28 5.39 -0.49 6.30
C LYS A 28 5.21 -0.52 7.80
N SER A 29 6.00 -1.35 8.49
CA SER A 29 5.92 -1.49 9.95
C SER A 29 6.34 -0.19 10.63
N ASP A 30 7.33 0.51 10.06
CA ASP A 30 7.81 1.81 10.54
C ASP A 30 6.92 3.00 10.10
N ARG A 31 5.76 2.73 9.48
CA ARG A 31 4.77 3.70 8.95
C ARG A 31 5.26 4.66 7.85
N ASP A 32 6.49 4.50 7.37
CA ASP A 32 7.03 5.38 6.32
C ASP A 32 6.54 4.97 4.91
N TYR A 33 6.21 3.68 4.71
CA TYR A 33 5.60 3.19 3.47
C TYR A 33 4.08 3.00 3.60
N VAL A 34 3.31 3.94 3.05
CA VAL A 34 1.84 3.91 3.09
C VAL A 34 1.22 3.10 1.94
N GLY A 35 1.96 2.90 0.85
CA GLY A 35 1.52 2.10 -0.31
C GLY A 35 0.22 2.61 -0.96
N PHE A 36 -0.45 1.73 -1.69
CA PHE A 36 -1.73 2.05 -2.32
C PHE A 36 -2.91 1.65 -1.43
N THR A 37 -3.96 2.46 -1.45
CA THR A 37 -5.20 2.27 -0.70
C THR A 37 -6.36 2.11 -1.67
N ALA A 38 -7.31 1.24 -1.32
CA ALA A 38 -8.52 1.03 -2.11
C ALA A 38 -9.56 2.13 -1.81
N LEU A 39 -10.13 2.71 -2.87
CA LEU A 39 -11.31 3.56 -2.81
C LEU A 39 -12.44 2.90 -3.59
N ALA A 40 -13.54 2.63 -2.89
CA ALA A 40 -14.76 2.14 -3.54
C ALA A 40 -15.34 3.23 -4.44
N THR A 41 -15.70 2.86 -5.67
CA THR A 41 -16.29 3.78 -6.66
C THR A 41 -17.23 3.03 -7.61
N THR A 42 -17.90 3.77 -8.48
CA THR A 42 -18.89 3.23 -9.43
C THR A 42 -18.62 3.79 -10.83
N THR A 43 -18.60 2.91 -11.83
CA THR A 43 -18.44 3.33 -13.23
C THR A 43 -19.70 4.03 -13.75
N SER A 44 -19.60 4.73 -14.88
CA SER A 44 -20.76 5.35 -15.54
C SER A 44 -21.87 4.36 -15.92
N SER A 45 -21.54 3.08 -16.08
CA SER A 45 -22.49 1.98 -16.32
C SER A 45 -23.09 1.38 -15.03
N GLY A 46 -22.83 1.98 -13.88
CA GLY A 46 -23.38 1.56 -12.58
C GLY A 46 -22.67 0.37 -11.94
N LYS A 47 -21.49 -0.03 -12.43
CA LYS A 47 -20.75 -1.16 -11.86
C LYS A 47 -19.86 -0.70 -10.71
N SER A 48 -19.95 -1.38 -9.57
CA SER A 48 -19.05 -1.15 -8.44
C SER A 48 -17.63 -1.63 -8.76
N CYS A 49 -16.63 -0.82 -8.43
CA CYS A 49 -15.22 -1.18 -8.55
C CYS A 49 -14.39 -0.53 -7.43
N HIS A 50 -13.10 -0.88 -7.37
CA HIS A 50 -12.15 -0.29 -6.44
C HIS A 50 -10.99 0.33 -7.21
N LEU A 51 -10.72 1.59 -6.94
CA LEU A 51 -9.53 2.28 -7.43
C LEU A 51 -8.41 2.16 -6.40
N TYR A 52 -7.23 1.71 -6.83
CA TYR A 52 -6.03 1.65 -5.98
C TYR A 52 -5.11 2.81 -6.34
N TYR A 53 -4.78 3.63 -5.35
CA TYR A 53 -4.05 4.88 -5.54
C TYR A 53 -3.17 5.19 -4.33
N ASN A 54 -2.23 6.11 -4.50
CA ASN A 54 -1.31 6.49 -3.43
C ASN A 54 -2.07 7.26 -2.34
N SER A 55 -2.00 6.74 -1.11
CA SER A 55 -2.69 7.32 0.05
C SER A 55 -2.18 8.70 0.47
N ARG A 56 -0.97 9.10 0.04
CA ARG A 56 -0.49 10.48 0.25
C ARG A 56 -1.29 11.51 -0.57
N ASP A 57 -1.89 11.07 -1.68
CA ASP A 57 -2.66 11.92 -2.60
C ASP A 57 -4.16 11.99 -2.23
N MET A 58 -4.60 11.26 -1.18
CA MET A 58 -6.01 11.18 -0.73
C MET A 58 -6.60 12.51 -0.30
N GLY A 59 -5.80 13.38 0.34
CA GLY A 59 -6.31 14.63 0.92
C GLY A 59 -7.00 15.53 -0.10
N ASN A 60 -6.62 15.42 -1.37
CA ASN A 60 -7.15 16.25 -2.45
C ASN A 60 -8.46 15.69 -3.06
N LEU A 61 -8.74 14.39 -2.94
CA LEU A 61 -9.90 13.73 -3.57
C LEU A 61 -11.17 13.77 -2.71
N LEU A 62 -11.03 13.75 -1.38
CA LEU A 62 -12.18 13.80 -0.47
C LEU A 62 -12.74 15.23 -0.32
N ALA A 63 -11.93 16.26 -0.56
CA ALA A 63 -12.34 17.67 -0.49
C ALA A 63 -13.28 18.10 -1.63
N THR A 64 -13.42 17.30 -2.68
CA THR A 64 -14.28 17.58 -3.85
C THR A 64 -15.64 16.88 -3.79
N GLY A 65 -15.98 16.24 -2.66
CA GLY A 65 -17.14 15.36 -2.51
C GLY A 65 -18.39 15.96 -1.86
N ASP A 66 -18.38 17.22 -1.40
CA ASP A 66 -19.60 17.85 -0.87
C ASP A 66 -20.52 18.28 -2.03
N PRO A 67 -21.74 17.72 -2.17
CA PRO A 67 -22.75 18.27 -3.05
C PRO A 67 -23.41 19.47 -2.36
N GLN A 68 -23.47 20.60 -3.07
CA GLN A 68 -24.42 21.69 -2.81
C GLN A 68 -25.87 21.23 -3.00
#